data_AF-A0A916Y3E8-F1
#
_entry.id   AF-A0A916Y3E8-F1
#
_cell.length_a   1.000
_cell.length_b   1.000
_cell.length_c   1.000
_cell.angle_alpha   90.00
_cell.angle_beta   90.00
_cell.angle_gamma   90.00
#
_symmetry.space_group_name_H-M   'P 1'
#
loop_
_entity.id
_entity.type
_entity.pdbx_description
1 polymer ?
#
loop_
_entity_poly.entity_id
_entity_poly.type
_entity_poly.pdbx_seq_one_letter_code
_entity_poly.pdbx_strand_id
1 'polypeptide(L)'
;MGAPVDDPPASSIWTDGDPYGAEVLKRLKRLPGFGDQKARIFLALLGKRCGFVAFGWREAAEDYGEEGWFRSVAGIRSPKTVAKAGETKKAMKAAAKK
;
A
#
# COMPACT_ATOMS: atom_id res chain seq x y z
N MET A 1 -19.62 32.15 14.95
CA MET A 1 -18.87 30.97 15.42
C MET A 1 -18.89 29.93 14.30
N GLY A 2 -17.96 30.01 13.35
CA GLY A 2 -17.86 29.00 12.29
C GLY A 2 -17.17 27.78 12.86
N ALA A 3 -17.84 26.63 12.90
CA ALA A 3 -17.22 25.38 13.32
C ALA A 3 -16.00 25.09 12.42
N PRO A 4 -14.89 24.57 12.94
CA PRO A 4 -13.84 24.03 12.09
C PRO A 4 -14.46 22.92 11.25
N VAL A 5 -14.35 23.04 9.93
CA VAL A 5 -14.62 21.93 9.02
C VAL A 5 -13.46 20.97 9.25
N ASP A 6 -13.62 20.02 10.16
CA ASP A 6 -12.68 18.93 10.33
C ASP A 6 -12.66 18.12 9.03
N ASP A 7 -11.56 18.21 8.28
CA ASP A 7 -11.28 17.30 7.18
C ASP A 7 -11.43 15.86 7.70
N PRO A 8 -12.16 14.99 6.97
CA PRO A 8 -12.34 13.62 7.41
C PRO A 8 -10.96 12.97 7.58
N PRO A 9 -10.77 12.17 8.64
CA PRO A 9 -9.47 11.58 8.92
C PRO A 9 -9.04 10.73 7.72
N ALA A 10 -7.74 10.77 7.39
CA ALA A 10 -7.20 10.08 6.22
C ALA A 10 -7.55 8.58 6.17
N SER A 11 -7.78 7.95 7.33
CA SER A 11 -8.26 6.57 7.43
C SER A 11 -9.61 6.30 6.78
N SER A 12 -10.47 7.32 6.67
CA SER A 12 -11.78 7.23 6.01
C SER A 12 -11.66 6.70 4.57
N ILE A 13 -10.53 6.94 3.91
CA ILE A 13 -10.24 6.44 2.57
C ILE A 13 -10.39 4.91 2.49
N TRP A 14 -10.00 4.17 3.54
CA TRP A 14 -10.08 2.70 3.56
C TRP A 14 -11.01 2.13 4.64
N THR A 15 -11.61 2.95 5.49
CA THR A 15 -12.57 2.49 6.52
C THR A 15 -14.02 2.88 6.23
N ASP A 16 -14.25 3.89 5.39
CA ASP A 16 -15.60 4.38 5.09
C ASP A 16 -16.38 3.40 4.19
N GLY A 17 -17.50 2.88 4.72
CA GLY A 17 -18.48 2.10 3.98
C GLY A 17 -18.13 0.62 3.73
N ASP A 18 -17.29 0.02 4.58
CA ASP A 18 -16.79 -1.36 4.42
C ASP A 18 -16.28 -1.66 2.98
N PRO A 19 -15.28 -0.88 2.50
CA PRO A 19 -14.94 -0.88 1.09
C PRO A 19 -14.15 -2.12 0.69
N TYR A 20 -14.48 -2.72 -0.45
CA TYR A 20 -13.67 -3.76 -1.07
C TYR A 20 -12.24 -3.28 -1.39
N GLY A 21 -11.29 -4.21 -1.47
CA GLY A 21 -9.89 -3.91 -1.78
C GLY A 21 -9.68 -3.07 -3.04
N ALA A 22 -10.46 -3.35 -4.10
CA ALA A 22 -10.42 -2.59 -5.34
C ALA A 22 -10.93 -1.14 -5.18
N GLU A 23 -11.93 -0.91 -4.33
CA GLU A 23 -12.44 0.43 -4.05
C GLU A 23 -11.42 1.24 -3.25
N VAL A 24 -10.78 0.62 -2.25
CA VAL A 24 -9.68 1.26 -1.53
C VAL A 24 -8.52 1.61 -2.46
N LEU A 25 -8.15 0.70 -3.38
CA LEU A 25 -7.14 0.99 -4.38
C LEU A 25 -7.52 2.20 -5.24
N LYS A 26 -8.77 2.24 -5.71
CA LYS A 26 -9.29 3.35 -6.51
C LYS A 26 -9.27 4.66 -5.73
N ARG A 27 -9.64 4.65 -4.45
CA ARG A 27 -9.58 5.83 -3.56
C ARG A 27 -8.14 6.30 -3.35
N LEU A 28 -7.21 5.39 -3.10
CA LEU A 28 -5.78 5.70 -2.96
C LEU A 28 -5.22 6.34 -4.24
N LYS A 29 -5.57 5.82 -5.42
CA LYS A 29 -5.13 6.38 -6.72
C LYS A 29 -5.65 7.79 -7.00
N ARG A 30 -6.73 8.23 -6.32
CA ARG A 30 -7.25 9.60 -6.45
C ARG A 30 -6.47 10.61 -5.63
N LEU A 31 -5.59 10.16 -4.73
CA LEU A 31 -4.77 11.07 -3.93
C LEU A 31 -3.63 11.66 -4.76
N PRO A 32 -3.35 12.97 -4.62
CA PRO A 32 -2.20 13.58 -5.27
C PRO A 32 -0.90 12.89 -4.83
N GLY A 33 -0.11 12.42 -5.80
CA GLY A 33 1.16 11.73 -5.56
C GLY A 33 1.07 10.20 -5.34
N PHE A 34 -0.14 9.62 -5.38
CA PHE A 34 -0.38 8.17 -5.35
C PHE A 34 -0.64 7.61 -6.76
N GLY A 35 0.42 7.25 -7.46
CA GLY A 35 0.29 6.42 -8.68
C GLY A 35 -0.06 4.97 -8.36
N ASP A 36 -0.44 4.20 -9.39
CA ASP A 36 -0.81 2.78 -9.32
C ASP A 36 0.08 1.93 -8.39
N GLN A 37 1.39 2.01 -8.60
CA GLN A 37 2.36 1.24 -7.82
C GLN A 37 2.31 1.58 -6.32
N LYS A 38 2.27 2.87 -5.98
CA LYS A 38 2.22 3.31 -4.57
C LYS A 38 0.89 2.93 -3.92
N ALA A 39 -0.21 3.06 -4.66
CA ALA A 39 -1.53 2.67 -4.18
C ALA A 39 -1.60 1.17 -3.86
N ARG A 40 -1.07 0.31 -4.73
CA ARG A 40 -1.00 -1.15 -4.48
C ARG A 40 -0.10 -1.51 -3.30
N ILE A 41 1.07 -0.86 -3.17
CA ILE A 41 1.97 -1.04 -2.01
C ILE A 41 1.27 -0.63 -0.71
N PHE A 42 0.53 0.49 -0.73
CA PHE A 42 -0.18 0.99 0.45
C PHE A 42 -1.35 0.08 0.82
N LEU A 43 -2.11 -0.41 -0.17
CA LEU A 43 -3.15 -1.42 0.07
C LEU A 43 -2.59 -2.70 0.70
N ALA A 44 -1.44 -3.19 0.19
CA ALA A 44 -0.75 -4.32 0.78
C ALA A 44 -0.25 -4.04 2.22
N LEU A 45 0.20 -2.82 2.50
CA LEU A 45 0.56 -2.40 3.86
C LEU A 45 -0.66 -2.47 4.80
N LEU A 46 -1.80 -1.94 4.36
CA LEU A 46 -3.03 -1.96 5.14
C LEU A 46 -3.41 -3.40 5.48
N GLY A 47 -3.42 -4.30 4.49
CA GLY A 47 -3.80 -5.69 4.70
C GLY A 47 -2.82 -6.50 5.54
N LYS A 48 -1.51 -6.25 5.40
CA LYS A 48 -0.47 -7.03 6.08
C LYS A 48 -0.11 -6.52 7.47
N ARG A 49 -0.36 -5.24 7.77
CA ARG A 49 0.13 -4.57 8.99
C ARG A 49 -0.95 -3.86 9.77
N CYS A 50 -1.89 -3.22 9.09
CA CYS A 50 -2.96 -2.45 9.73
C CYS A 50 -4.21 -3.29 10.01
N GLY A 51 -4.16 -4.61 9.75
CA GLY A 51 -5.29 -5.51 9.98
C GLY A 51 -6.46 -5.28 9.03
N PHE A 52 -6.23 -4.69 7.85
CA PHE A 52 -7.28 -4.47 6.86
C PHE A 52 -7.69 -5.82 6.22
N VAL A 53 -8.93 -6.23 6.45
CA VAL A 53 -9.44 -7.55 6.04
C VAL A 53 -10.43 -7.48 4.88
N ALA A 54 -10.60 -6.33 4.23
CA ALA A 54 -11.64 -6.17 3.23
C ALA A 54 -11.47 -7.12 2.05
N PHE A 55 -12.59 -7.69 1.59
CA PHE A 55 -12.57 -8.70 0.55
C PHE A 55 -11.85 -8.23 -0.72
N GLY A 56 -11.03 -9.11 -1.32
CA GLY A 56 -10.29 -8.84 -2.56
C GLY A 56 -9.09 -7.88 -2.42
N TRP A 57 -8.66 -7.50 -1.20
CA TRP A 57 -7.50 -6.60 -1.04
C TRP A 57 -6.18 -7.18 -1.56
N ARG A 58 -6.00 -8.51 -1.49
CA ARG A 58 -4.81 -9.19 -2.01
C ARG A 58 -4.76 -9.15 -3.53
N GLU A 59 -5.85 -9.49 -4.20
CA GLU A 59 -5.97 -9.43 -5.67
C GLU A 59 -5.79 -7.99 -6.18
N ALA A 60 -6.40 -7.01 -5.50
CA ALA A 60 -6.24 -5.60 -5.86
C ALA A 60 -4.80 -5.07 -5.63
N ALA A 61 -4.07 -5.62 -4.66
CA ALA A 61 -2.66 -5.32 -4.45
C ALA A 61 -1.72 -6.05 -5.43
N GLU A 62 -2.25 -6.98 -6.23
CA GLU A 62 -1.53 -7.84 -7.16
C GLU A 62 -0.29 -8.48 -6.48
N ASP A 63 0.88 -8.38 -7.12
CA ASP A 63 2.17 -8.89 -6.68
C ASP A 63 2.60 -8.37 -5.29
N TYR A 64 2.10 -7.21 -4.85
CA TYR A 64 2.33 -6.71 -3.49
C TYR A 64 1.46 -7.39 -2.43
N GLY A 65 0.35 -8.02 -2.84
CA GLY A 65 -0.54 -8.81 -1.99
C GLY A 65 0.07 -10.14 -1.56
N GLU A 66 0.96 -10.71 -2.37
CA GLU A 66 1.58 -12.03 -2.16
C GLU A 66 2.41 -12.13 -0.86
N GLU A 67 2.23 -13.22 -0.12
CA GLU A 67 2.96 -13.47 1.11
C GLU A 67 4.44 -13.75 0.80
N GLY A 68 5.38 -13.03 1.43
CA GLY A 68 6.82 -13.14 1.13
C GLY A 68 7.38 -12.11 0.13
N TRP A 69 6.58 -11.14 -0.32
CA TRP A 69 7.09 -10.03 -1.15
C TRP A 69 7.87 -8.97 -0.33
N PHE A 70 9.21 -9.08 -0.32
CA PHE A 70 10.12 -8.18 0.42
C PHE A 70 10.65 -6.98 -0.39
N ARG A 71 10.15 -6.76 -1.62
CA ARG A 71 10.68 -5.69 -2.50
C ARG A 71 10.14 -4.30 -2.19
N SER A 72 9.27 -4.16 -1.19
CA SER A 72 8.60 -2.91 -0.85
C SER A 72 8.39 -2.77 0.64
N VAL A 73 8.05 -1.55 1.08
CA VAL A 73 7.82 -1.24 2.49
C VAL A 73 6.79 -2.17 3.12
N ALA A 74 5.81 -2.68 2.37
CA ALA A 74 4.85 -3.70 2.82
C ALA A 74 5.52 -4.98 3.38
N GLY A 75 6.67 -5.38 2.86
CA GLY A 75 7.41 -6.57 3.30
C GLY A 75 8.47 -6.31 4.39
N ILE A 76 8.86 -5.06 4.65
CA ILE A 76 9.93 -4.72 5.60
C ILE A 76 9.42 -4.76 7.05
N ARG A 77 9.59 -5.89 7.76
CA ARG A 77 9.12 -6.09 9.15
C ARG A 77 10.19 -5.81 10.23
N SER A 78 11.42 -5.48 9.83
CA SER A 78 12.54 -5.25 10.75
C SER A 78 13.72 -4.54 10.07
N PRO A 79 14.66 -3.94 10.83
CA PRO A 79 15.87 -3.34 10.26
C PRO A 79 16.68 -4.32 9.38
N LYS A 80 16.72 -5.61 9.74
CA LYS A 80 17.31 -6.68 8.90
C LYS A 80 16.67 -6.82 7.52
N THR A 81 15.38 -6.51 7.38
CA THR A 81 14.65 -6.57 6.09
C THR A 81 14.81 -5.30 5.25
N VAL A 82 15.24 -4.18 5.85
CA VAL A 82 15.55 -2.93 5.12
C VAL A 82 16.75 -3.14 4.20
N ALA A 83 17.83 -3.75 4.71
CA ALA A 83 19.02 -4.06 3.94
C ALA A 83 18.69 -4.93 2.71
N LYS A 84 17.90 -5.99 2.92
CA LYS A 84 17.47 -6.92 1.86
C LYS A 84 16.58 -6.26 0.81
N ALA A 85 15.70 -5.33 1.21
CA ALA A 85 14.90 -4.54 0.27
C ALA A 85 15.77 -3.59 -0.57
N GLY A 86 16.81 -3.00 0.03
CA GLY A 86 17.81 -2.19 -0.66
C GLY A 86 18.60 -2.97 -1.72
N GLU A 87 19.09 -4.15 -1.36
CA GLU A 87 19.79 -5.05 -2.29
C GLU A 87 18.89 -5.48 -3.45
N THR A 88 17.62 -5.81 -3.17
CA THR A 88 16.67 -6.20 -4.21
C THR A 88 16.33 -5.04 -5.15
N LYS A 89 16.15 -3.81 -4.61
CA LYS A 89 15.99 -2.60 -5.44
C LYS A 89 17.20 -2.35 -6.33
N LYS A 90 18.41 -2.56 -5.82
CA LYS A 90 19.66 -2.42 -6.58
C LYS A 90 19.75 -3.46 -7.71
N ALA A 91 19.41 -4.71 -7.42
CA ALA A 91 19.39 -5.79 -8.41
C ALA A 91 18.34 -5.55 -9.52
N MET A 92 17.14 -5.08 -9.19
CA MET A 92 16.12 -4.77 -10.20
C MET A 92 16.49 -3.55 -11.05
N LYS A 93 17.07 -2.50 -10.46
CA LYS A 93 17.63 -1.38 -11.22
C LYS A 93 18.75 -1.81 -12.17
N ALA A 94 19.56 -2.79 -11.76
CA ALA A 94 20.61 -3.35 -12.61
C ALA A 94 20.04 -4.22 -13.75
N ALA A 95 18.97 -4.98 -13.49
CA ALA A 95 18.30 -5.79 -14.50
C ALA A 95 17.52 -4.96 -15.53
N ALA A 96 16.94 -3.83 -15.11
CA ALA A 96 16.23 -2.90 -16.00
C ALA A 96 17.16 -2.00 -16.83
N LYS A 97 18.49 -2.09 -16.64
CA LYS A 97 19.50 -1.34 -17.40
C LYS A 97 20.16 -2.21 -18.50
N LYS A 98 19.62 -3.40 -18.77
CA LYS A 98 19.99 -4.23 -19.94
C LYS A 98 18.94 -4.11 -21.02
#